data_AF-X1F7Y3-F1
#
_entry.id   AF-X1F7Y3-F1
#
_cell.length_a   1.000
_cell.length_b   1.000
_cell.length_c   1.000
_cell.angle_alpha   90.00
_cell.angle_beta   90.00
_cell.angle_gamma   90.00
#
_symmetry.space_group_name_H-M   'P 1'
#
loop_
_entity.id
_entity.type
_entity.pdbx_description
1 polymer ?
#
loop_
_entity_poly.entity_id
_entity_poly.type
_entity_poly.pdbx_seq_one_letter_code
_entity_poly.pdbx_strand_id
1 'polypeptide(L)'
;MALENVLRDMGVVGAGGAGFPTHIKVANKYDVVIGNGAECEPLLYNDKYIIERQGEEVVKGLELVMQSTGAKKGVIALKKKDLSIA
;
A
#
# COMPACT_ATOMS: atom_id res chain seq x y z
N MET A 1 -6.53 3.30 -19.05
CA MET A 1 -6.01 4.55 -18.48
C MET A 1 -4.91 4.18 -17.50
N ALA A 2 -3.80 4.92 -17.45
CA ALA A 2 -2.69 4.60 -16.55
C ALA A 2 -3.05 4.91 -15.09
N LEU A 3 -2.56 4.09 -14.15
CA LEU A 3 -2.97 4.12 -12.73
C LEU A 3 -2.67 5.48 -12.08
N GLU A 4 -1.53 6.08 -12.39
CA GLU A 4 -1.12 7.40 -11.92
C GLU A 4 -2.12 8.50 -12.30
N ASN A 5 -2.76 8.42 -13.47
CA ASN A 5 -3.76 9.40 -13.87
C ASN A 5 -5.03 9.24 -13.03
N VAL A 6 -5.51 8.01 -12.83
CA VAL A 6 -6.67 7.73 -11.99
C VAL A 6 -6.44 8.22 -10.55
N LEU A 7 -5.28 7.93 -9.98
CA LEU A 7 -4.93 8.34 -8.62
C LEU A 7 -4.79 9.86 -8.47
N ARG A 8 -4.29 10.55 -9.51
CA ARG A 8 -4.20 12.01 -9.53
C ARG A 8 -5.59 12.63 -9.56
N ASP A 9 -6.44 12.16 -10.46
CA ASP A 9 -7.77 12.74 -10.70
C ASP A 9 -8.70 12.49 -9.51
N MET A 10 -8.51 11.37 -8.78
CA MET A 10 -9.21 11.05 -7.54
C MET A 10 -8.59 11.70 -6.29
N GLY A 11 -7.45 12.40 -6.42
CA GLY A 11 -6.79 13.09 -5.29
C GLY A 11 -6.23 12.14 -4.22
N VAL A 12 -5.80 10.93 -4.60
CA VAL A 12 -5.33 9.93 -3.64
C VAL A 12 -3.95 10.31 -3.08
N VAL A 13 -3.84 10.33 -1.75
CA VAL A 13 -2.62 10.60 -1.00
C VAL A 13 -2.20 9.40 -0.16
N GLY A 14 -0.94 9.37 0.27
CA GLY A 14 -0.44 8.33 1.16
C GLY A 14 -1.12 8.36 2.53
N ALA A 15 -1.77 7.26 2.90
CA ALA A 15 -2.52 7.10 4.16
C ALA A 15 -1.64 6.95 5.43
N GLY A 16 -0.30 6.97 5.30
CA GLY A 16 0.63 6.84 6.42
C GLY A 16 0.94 8.14 7.18
N GLY A 17 0.08 9.17 7.06
CA GLY A 17 0.19 10.44 7.80
C GLY A 17 0.81 11.61 7.02
N ALA A 18 1.87 11.38 6.25
CA ALA A 18 2.56 12.47 5.53
C ALA A 18 1.78 13.05 4.35
N GLY A 19 0.72 12.38 3.87
CA GLY A 19 -0.13 12.89 2.79
C GLY A 19 0.57 13.04 1.43
N PHE A 20 1.73 12.41 1.22
CA PHE A 20 2.45 12.52 -0.06
C PHE A 20 1.60 11.97 -1.22
N PRO A 21 1.47 12.67 -2.36
CA PRO A 21 0.60 12.25 -3.45
C PRO A 21 0.95 10.88 -4.01
N THR A 22 -0.02 9.95 -4.04
CA THR A 22 0.24 8.55 -4.42
C THR A 22 0.56 8.42 -5.91
N HIS A 23 -0.05 9.25 -6.76
CA HIS A 23 0.24 9.25 -8.20
C HIS A 23 1.72 9.55 -8.51
N ILE A 24 2.39 10.40 -7.72
CA ILE A 24 3.83 10.67 -7.86
C ILE A 24 4.65 9.44 -7.50
N LYS A 25 4.24 8.70 -6.46
CA LYS A 25 4.91 7.45 -6.06
C LYS A 25 4.85 6.43 -7.19
N VAL A 26 3.66 6.17 -7.75
CA VAL A 26 3.48 5.07 -8.71
C VAL A 26 3.88 5.39 -10.15
N ALA A 27 4.18 6.66 -10.47
CA ALA A 27 4.62 7.10 -11.80
C ALA A 27 6.08 6.71 -12.13
N ASN A 28 6.81 6.13 -11.18
CA ASN A 28 8.20 5.72 -11.34
C ASN A 28 8.36 4.19 -11.42
N LYS A 29 9.52 3.74 -11.89
CA LYS A 29 9.85 2.31 -11.92
C LYS A 29 10.56 1.89 -10.64
N TYR A 30 10.21 0.71 -10.13
CA TYR A 30 10.84 0.10 -8.97
C TYR A 30 11.05 -1.39 -9.19
N ASP A 31 12.04 -1.97 -8.51
CA ASP A 31 12.22 -3.43 -8.49
C ASP A 31 11.30 -4.10 -7.45
N VAL A 32 10.99 -3.38 -6.36
CA VAL A 32 10.25 -3.87 -5.20
C VAL A 32 9.21 -2.85 -4.75
N VAL A 33 8.00 -3.33 -4.44
CA VAL A 33 6.96 -2.55 -3.77
C VAL A 33 6.71 -3.11 -2.38
N ILE A 34 6.65 -2.23 -1.38
CA ILE A 34 6.41 -2.60 0.01
C ILE A 34 5.09 -1.95 0.47
N GLY A 35 4.10 -2.78 0.77
CA GLY A 35 2.93 -2.40 1.55
C GLY A 35 3.30 -2.34 3.03
N ASN A 36 3.29 -1.16 3.62
CA ASN A 36 3.60 -0.99 5.03
C ASN A 36 2.35 -1.22 5.89
N GLY A 37 2.25 -2.39 6.53
CA GLY A 37 1.25 -2.68 7.58
C GLY A 37 1.85 -2.61 8.98
N ALA A 38 3.07 -2.08 9.15
CA ALA A 38 3.74 -1.95 10.43
C ALA A 38 3.36 -0.64 11.13
N GLU A 39 2.09 -0.52 11.49
CA GLU A 39 1.56 0.65 12.21
C GLU A 39 2.15 0.74 13.61
N CYS A 40 2.90 1.79 13.92
CA CYS A 40 3.58 1.95 15.22
C CYS A 40 2.96 3.04 16.11
N GLU A 41 2.06 3.85 15.57
CA GLU A 41 1.45 4.97 16.29
C GLU A 41 0.54 4.45 17.41
N PRO A 42 0.63 5.00 18.64
CA PRO A 42 -0.24 4.60 19.73
C PRO A 42 -1.72 4.78 19.38
N LEU A 43 -2.55 3.82 19.79
CA LEU A 43 -4.01 3.80 19.61
C LEU A 43 -4.51 3.63 18.16
N LEU A 44 -3.64 3.63 17.15
CA LEU A 44 -4.02 3.30 15.78
C LEU A 44 -3.87 1.80 15.52
N TYR A 45 -4.90 1.24 14.87
CA TYR A 45 -5.00 -0.18 14.52
C TYR A 45 -5.63 -0.39 13.13
N ASN A 46 -5.68 0.66 12.32
CA ASN A 46 -6.49 0.74 11.12
C ASN A 46 -5.94 -0.22 10.06
N ASP A 47 -4.61 -0.16 9.85
CA ASP A 47 -3.92 -1.02 8.88
C ASP A 47 -4.10 -2.49 9.25
N LYS A 48 -4.00 -2.81 10.54
CA LYS A 48 -4.24 -4.17 11.05
C LYS A 48 -5.64 -4.65 10.68
N TYR A 49 -6.69 -3.86 10.97
CA TYR A 49 -8.06 -4.28 10.70
C TYR A 49 -8.38 -4.38 9.20
N ILE A 50 -7.81 -3.50 8.38
CA ILE A 50 -7.95 -3.57 6.93
C ILE A 50 -7.31 -4.86 6.40
N ILE A 51 -6.09 -5.18 6.83
CA ILE A 51 -5.41 -6.41 6.38
C ILE A 51 -6.16 -7.66 6.86
N GLU A 52 -6.66 -7.68 8.09
CA GLU A 52 -7.42 -8.80 8.64
C GLU A 52 -8.77 -9.02 7.94
N ARG A 53 -9.47 -7.94 7.55
CA ARG A 53 -10.84 -8.03 7.02
C ARG A 53 -10.95 -7.91 5.51
N GLN A 54 -9.95 -7.32 4.87
CA GLN A 54 -9.92 -6.95 3.44
C GLN A 54 -8.56 -7.30 2.83
N GLY A 55 -7.93 -8.39 3.29
CA GLY A 55 -6.60 -8.80 2.87
C GLY A 55 -6.49 -9.04 1.36
N GLU A 56 -7.56 -9.56 0.72
CA GLU A 56 -7.58 -9.72 -0.73
C GLU A 56 -7.50 -8.39 -1.47
N GLU A 57 -8.21 -7.36 -1.01
CA GLU A 57 -8.18 -6.02 -1.57
C GLU A 57 -6.81 -5.36 -1.39
N VAL A 58 -6.17 -5.60 -0.23
CA VAL A 58 -4.80 -5.13 0.02
C VAL A 58 -3.81 -5.76 -0.96
N VAL A 59 -3.90 -7.08 -1.18
CA VAL A 59 -3.05 -7.79 -2.15
C VAL A 59 -3.31 -7.28 -3.57
N LYS A 60 -4.57 -7.18 -3.99
CA LYS A 60 -4.94 -6.62 -5.32
C LYS A 60 -4.40 -5.21 -5.50
N GLY A 61 -4.49 -4.36 -4.48
CA GLY A 61 -3.94 -3.01 -4.49
C GLY A 61 -2.42 -3.00 -4.68
N LEU A 62 -1.70 -3.87 -3.96
CA LEU A 62 -0.25 -4.03 -4.11
C LEU A 62 0.14 -4.50 -5.52
N GLU A 63 -0.60 -5.47 -6.07
CA GLU A 63 -0.38 -5.97 -7.44
C GLU A 63 -0.58 -4.89 -8.50
N LEU A 64 -1.62 -4.06 -8.36
CA LEU A 64 -1.83 -2.91 -9.26
C LEU A 64 -0.67 -1.91 -9.21
N VAL A 65 -0.14 -1.64 -8.02
CA VAL A 65 1.04 -0.79 -7.85
C VAL A 65 2.28 -1.44 -8.48
N MET A 66 2.47 -2.75 -8.29
CA MET A 66 3.56 -3.49 -8.93
C MET A 66 3.48 -3.43 -10.45
N GLN A 67 2.28 -3.62 -11.03
CA GLN A 67 2.05 -3.50 -12.47
C GLN A 67 2.37 -2.09 -12.98
N SER A 68 1.90 -1.06 -12.29
CA SER A 68 2.17 0.35 -12.64
C SER A 68 3.66 0.69 -12.61
N THR A 69 4.40 0.11 -11.67
CA THR A 69 5.82 0.43 -11.42
C THR A 69 6.79 -0.55 -12.10
N GLY A 70 6.28 -1.63 -12.68
CA GLY A 70 7.10 -2.70 -13.26
C GLY A 70 7.84 -3.57 -12.24
N ALA A 71 7.48 -3.48 -10.95
CA ALA A 71 8.12 -4.24 -9.89
C ALA A 71 7.84 -5.73 -10.00
N LYS A 72 8.89 -6.54 -9.79
CA LYS A 72 8.80 -8.01 -9.83
C LYS A 72 8.55 -8.64 -8.47
N LYS A 73 8.69 -7.86 -7.40
CA LYS A 73 8.51 -8.33 -6.03
C LYS A 73 7.60 -7.37 -5.25
N GLY A 74 6.56 -7.93 -4.65
CA GLY A 74 5.71 -7.27 -3.67
C GLY A 74 5.93 -7.86 -2.28
N VAL A 75 5.88 -7.03 -1.25
CA VAL A 75 5.95 -7.45 0.15
C VAL A 75 4.91 -6.68 0.96
N ILE A 76 4.14 -7.36 1.80
CA ILE A 76 3.36 -6.73 2.87
C ILE A 76 4.14 -6.92 4.17
N ALA A 77 4.58 -5.82 4.76
CA ALA A 77 5.38 -5.84 5.98
C ALA A 77 4.46 -5.71 7.21
N LEU A 78 4.44 -6.74 8.07
CA LEU A 78 3.69 -6.78 9.32
C LEU A 78 4.62 -6.82 10.53
N LYS A 79 4.13 -6.36 11.68
CA LYS A 79 4.82 -6.56 12.97
C LYS A 79 4.70 -8.02 13.39
N LYS A 80 5.72 -8.54 14.08
CA LYS A 80 5.74 -9.92 14.58
C LYS A 80 4.48 -10.31 15.39
N LYS A 81 3.95 -9.38 16.19
CA LYS A 81 2.75 -9.62 17.02
C LYS A 81 1.44 -9.71 16.23
N ASP A 82 1.44 -9.31 14.96
CA ASP A 82 0.27 -9.29 14.08
C ASP A 82 0.35 -10.38 13.01
N LEU A 83 1.25 -11.38 13.15
CA LEU A 83 1.35 -12.49 12.21
C LEU A 83 0.12 -13.41 12.17
N SER A 84 -0.80 -13.30 13.13
CA SER A 84 -2.06 -14.04 13.12
C SER A 84 -3.03 -13.60 12.03
N ILE A 85 -2.79 -12.43 11.41
CA ILE A 85 -3.61 -11.86 10.33
C ILE A 85 -2.87 -11.83 8.99
N ALA A 86 -1.72 -12.51 8.90
CA ALA A 86 -0.90 -12.58 7.69
C ALA A 86 -1.49 -13.56 6.66
#